data_AF-A0A954XRQ2-F1
#
_entry.id   AF-A0A954XRQ2-F1
#
_cell.length_a   1.000
_cell.length_b   1.000
_cell.length_c   1.000
_cell.angle_alpha   90.00
_cell.angle_beta   90.00
_cell.angle_gamma   90.00
#
_symmetry.space_group_name_H-M   'P 1'
#
loop_
_entity.id
_entity.type
_entity.pdbx_description
1 polymer ?
#
loop_
_entity_poly.entity_id
_entity_poly.type
_entity_poly.pdbx_seq_one_letter_code
_entity_poly.pdbx_strand_id
1 'polypeptide(L)'
;MSAHLLLIAVSGVSRPWPDGFDATITLAYLLVIFGLPLLGFLFMFLDFRRYLRSLRRALVFVSQVVPRTPGWTLRDRPPCLAAFDLQPPCSEEDVMAAYRQRVKSLHPDRGGDLEKFLRLQKHFEQALHLVRSPRR
;
A
#
# COMPACT_ATOMS: atom_id res chain seq x y z
N MET A 1 25.00 24.83 93.01
CA MET A 1 24.69 23.39 93.21
C MET A 1 23.20 23.25 92.99
N SER A 2 22.64 22.52 92.03
CA SER A 2 23.15 21.66 90.97
C SER A 2 22.05 21.57 89.91
N ALA A 3 22.45 21.38 88.66
CA ALA A 3 21.60 21.40 87.49
C ALA A 3 20.61 20.23 87.45
N HIS A 4 19.32 20.52 87.36
CA HIS A 4 18.31 19.61 86.84
C HIS A 4 18.05 19.96 85.38
N LEU A 5 18.96 19.54 84.50
CA LEU A 5 18.73 19.53 83.06
C LEU A 5 18.42 18.11 82.61
N LEU A 6 17.14 17.90 82.28
CA LEU A 6 16.73 17.46 80.95
C LEU A 6 17.49 16.26 80.35
N LEU A 7 16.93 15.07 80.55
CA LEU A 7 17.19 13.90 79.71
C LEU A 7 15.85 13.24 79.37
N ILE A 8 15.08 13.91 78.51
CA ILE A 8 14.08 13.24 77.68
C ILE A 8 14.90 12.41 76.70
N ALA A 9 15.14 11.15 77.05
CA ALA A 9 15.67 10.15 76.13
C ALA A 9 14.63 9.95 75.03
N VAL A 10 14.80 10.69 73.92
CA VAL A 10 14.18 10.36 72.65
C VAL A 10 14.79 9.01 72.24
N SER A 11 14.07 7.95 72.56
CA SER A 11 14.31 6.61 72.04
C SER A 11 14.06 6.64 70.53
N GLY A 12 15.08 7.05 69.77
CA GLY A 12 15.11 6.92 68.33
C GLY A 12 15.15 5.44 67.98
N VAL A 13 13.99 4.89 67.61
CA VAL A 13 13.94 3.58 66.95
C VAL A 13 14.65 3.73 65.62
N SER A 14 15.90 3.29 65.55
CA SER A 14 16.69 3.22 64.32
C SER A 14 16.05 2.20 63.39
N ARG A 15 15.11 2.65 62.55
CA ARG A 15 14.59 1.79 61.48
C ARG A 15 15.70 1.58 60.43
N PRO A 16 16.00 0.33 60.04
CA PRO A 16 17.03 0.06 59.05
C PRO A 16 16.54 0.54 57.69
N TRP A 17 17.03 1.70 57.28
CA TRP A 17 16.83 2.20 55.93
C TRP A 17 17.36 1.16 54.91
N PRO A 18 16.63 0.85 53.82
CA PRO A 18 15.31 1.36 53.43
C PRO A 18 14.16 0.54 54.03
N ASP A 19 13.10 1.23 54.48
CA ASP A 19 11.85 0.58 54.87
C ASP A 19 11.05 0.17 53.61
N GLY A 20 10.12 -0.79 53.74
CA GLY A 20 9.26 -1.22 52.62
C GLY A 20 8.45 -0.07 51.99
N PHE A 21 8.11 0.95 52.78
CA PHE A 21 7.44 2.15 52.30
C PHE A 21 8.33 2.97 51.36
N ASP A 22 9.61 3.16 51.70
CA ASP A 22 10.58 3.87 50.86
C ASP A 22 10.83 3.13 49.54
N ALA A 23 10.88 1.80 49.58
CA ALA A 23 10.99 0.97 48.40
C ALA A 23 9.77 1.13 47.48
N THR A 24 8.55 1.15 48.03
CA THR A 24 7.33 1.35 47.23
C THR A 24 7.27 2.73 46.59
N ILE A 25 7.65 3.78 47.32
CA ILE A 25 7.70 5.15 46.77
C ILE A 25 8.74 5.23 45.66
N THR A 26 9.93 4.70 45.89
CA THR A 26 11.01 4.71 44.89
C THR A 26 10.57 3.98 43.61
N LEU A 27 9.96 2.81 43.74
CA LEU A 27 9.45 2.05 42.61
C LEU A 27 8.35 2.81 41.86
N ALA A 28 7.42 3.45 42.58
CA ALA A 28 6.38 4.27 41.98
C ALA A 28 6.98 5.44 41.17
N TYR A 29 7.99 6.13 41.71
CA TYR A 29 8.70 7.18 41.00
C TYR A 29 9.41 6.65 39.74
N LEU A 30 10.11 5.53 39.83
CA LEU A 30 10.77 4.93 38.66
C LEU A 30 9.74 4.54 37.60
N LEU A 31 8.61 3.96 38.00
CA LEU A 31 7.53 3.59 37.08
C LEU A 31 6.97 4.83 36.37
N VAL A 32 6.80 5.94 37.07
CA VAL A 32 6.37 7.21 36.46
C VAL A 32 7.43 7.76 35.51
N ILE A 33 8.69 7.83 35.96
CA ILE A 33 9.83 8.40 35.20
C ILE A 33 10.07 7.64 33.90
N PHE A 34 9.99 6.31 33.91
CA PHE A 34 10.22 5.50 32.71
C PHE A 34 8.93 5.19 31.96
N GLY A 35 7.81 5.00 32.68
CA GLY A 35 6.53 4.63 32.11
C GLY A 35 5.91 5.74 31.26
N LEU A 36 5.99 7.01 31.68
CA LEU A 36 5.46 8.11 30.86
C LEU A 36 6.20 8.26 29.52
N PRO A 37 7.55 8.33 29.47
CA PRO A 37 8.28 8.36 28.20
C PRO A 37 8.03 7.12 27.35
N LEU A 38 8.01 5.93 27.95
CA LEU A 38 7.76 4.68 27.22
C LEU A 38 6.36 4.66 26.60
N LEU A 39 5.36 5.10 27.35
CA LEU A 39 3.98 5.20 26.88
C LEU A 39 3.86 6.24 25.76
N GLY A 40 4.49 7.41 25.91
CA GLY A 40 4.56 8.42 24.86
C GLY A 40 5.22 7.89 23.58
N PHE A 41 6.33 7.17 23.72
CA PHE A 41 7.01 6.52 22.60
C PHE A 41 6.13 5.47 21.92
N LEU A 42 5.39 4.67 22.69
CA LEU A 42 4.45 3.69 22.15
C LEU A 42 3.34 4.38 21.33
N PHE A 43 2.74 5.45 21.85
CA PHE A 43 1.72 6.21 21.12
C PHE A 43 2.28 6.83 19.84
N MET A 44 3.45 7.46 19.90
CA MET A 44 4.13 8.02 18.72
C MET A 44 4.41 6.94 17.67
N PHE A 45 4.87 5.76 18.10
CA PHE A 45 5.14 4.65 17.21
C PHE A 45 3.89 4.06 16.56
N LEU A 46 2.79 3.93 17.32
CA LEU A 46 1.50 3.49 16.80
C LEU A 46 0.93 4.48 15.77
N ASP A 47 1.03 5.78 16.05
CA ASP A 47 0.56 6.82 15.14
C ASP A 47 1.41 6.86 13.86
N PHE A 48 2.73 6.76 13.97
CA PHE A 48 3.63 6.64 12.82
C PHE A 48 3.28 5.42 11.95
N ARG A 49 3.01 4.27 12.55
CA ARG A 49 2.55 3.08 11.81
C ARG A 49 1.20 3.29 11.14
N ARG A 50 0.27 4.00 11.79
CA ARG A 50 -1.03 4.36 11.20
C ARG A 50 -0.85 5.28 10.00
N TYR A 51 -0.01 6.30 10.14
CA TYR A 51 0.35 7.25 9.08
C TYR A 51 0.96 6.54 7.86
N LEU A 52 1.92 5.65 8.08
CA LEU A 52 2.50 4.85 6.99
C LEU A 52 1.46 3.97 6.31
N ARG A 53 0.51 3.41 7.06
CA ARG A 53 -0.57 2.58 6.51
C ARG A 53 -1.54 3.40 5.66
N SER A 54 -1.91 4.61 6.08
CA SER A 54 -2.73 5.51 5.26
C SER A 54 -1.98 5.99 4.03
N LEU A 55 -0.69 6.33 4.16
CA LEU A 55 0.15 6.76 3.05
C LEU A 55 0.27 5.66 1.99
N ARG A 56 0.47 4.41 2.39
CA ARG A 56 0.49 3.27 1.48
C ARG A 56 -0.82 3.14 0.70
N ARG A 57 -1.97 3.31 1.36
CA ARG A 57 -3.29 3.25 0.69
C ARG A 57 -3.45 4.38 -0.33
N ALA A 58 -3.05 5.60 0.04
CA ALA A 58 -3.08 6.75 -0.86
C ALA A 58 -2.17 6.54 -2.08
N LEU A 59 -0.95 6.05 -1.86
CA LEU A 59 -0.01 5.72 -2.93
C LEU A 59 -0.56 4.66 -3.90
N VAL A 60 -1.18 3.60 -3.36
CA VAL A 60 -1.81 2.58 -4.21
C VAL A 60 -2.93 3.19 -5.04
N PHE A 61 -3.79 4.01 -4.44
CA PHE A 61 -4.88 4.67 -5.17
C PHE A 61 -4.35 5.60 -6.27
N VAL A 62 -3.39 6.47 -5.96
CA VAL A 62 -2.76 7.37 -6.95
C VAL A 62 -2.10 6.56 -8.07
N SER A 63 -1.40 5.47 -7.73
CA SER A 63 -0.76 4.61 -8.74
C SER A 63 -1.75 3.90 -9.67
N GLN A 64 -3.00 3.71 -9.24
CA GLN A 64 -4.07 3.16 -10.07
C GLN A 64 -4.75 4.23 -10.93
N VAL A 65 -4.78 5.48 -10.46
CA VAL A 65 -5.36 6.61 -11.19
C VAL A 65 -4.46 7.10 -12.32
N VAL A 66 -3.13 6.99 -12.18
CA VAL A 66 -2.21 7.34 -13.26
C VAL A 66 -2.36 6.31 -14.39
N PRO A 67 -2.90 6.70 -15.57
CA PRO A 67 -3.00 5.78 -16.69
C PRO A 67 -1.59 5.35 -17.08
N ARG A 68 -1.34 4.03 -17.08
CA ARG A 68 -0.03 3.48 -17.49
C ARG A 68 0.30 3.79 -18.96
N THR A 69 -0.71 4.15 -19.75
CA THR A 69 -0.57 4.58 -21.13
C THR A 69 -1.02 6.03 -21.28
N PRO A 70 -0.11 6.95 -21.67
CA PRO A 70 -0.48 8.34 -21.96
C PRO A 70 -1.53 8.43 -23.07
N GLY A 71 -2.47 9.36 -23.00
CA GLY A 71 -3.53 9.50 -24.01
C GLY A 71 -3.04 9.72 -25.46
N TRP A 72 -1.81 10.21 -25.65
CA TRP A 72 -1.20 10.35 -26.97
C TRP A 72 -0.89 9.00 -27.64
N THR A 73 -0.70 7.91 -26.89
CA THR A 73 -0.50 6.57 -27.48
C THR A 73 -1.75 6.03 -28.15
N LEU A 74 -2.93 6.49 -27.74
CA LEU A 74 -4.19 6.17 -28.43
C LEU A 74 -4.29 6.89 -29.77
N ARG A 75 -3.61 8.04 -29.94
CA ARG A 75 -3.63 8.82 -31.18
C ARG A 75 -2.79 8.16 -32.27
N ASP A 76 -1.70 7.50 -31.89
CA ASP A 76 -0.81 6.75 -32.78
C ASP A 76 -1.24 5.28 -32.95
N ARG A 77 -2.45 4.92 -32.48
CA ARG A 77 -2.94 3.54 -32.56
C ARG A 77 -3.25 3.17 -34.02
N PRO A 78 -2.60 2.14 -34.59
CA PRO A 78 -2.91 1.70 -35.94
C PRO A 78 -4.34 1.14 -36.00
N PRO A 79 -5.08 1.36 -37.10
CA PRO A 79 -6.48 0.93 -37.22
C PRO A 79 -6.70 -0.56 -36.96
N CYS A 80 -5.71 -1.39 -37.26
CA CYS A 80 -5.76 -2.84 -37.02
C CYS A 80 -5.85 -3.19 -35.52
N LEU A 81 -5.05 -2.55 -34.67
CA LEU A 81 -5.15 -2.73 -33.21
C LEU A 81 -6.43 -2.07 -32.66
N ALA A 82 -6.92 -1.03 -33.36
CA ALA A 82 -8.15 -0.37 -32.98
C ALA A 82 -9.40 -1.23 -33.08
N ALA A 83 -9.44 -2.13 -34.06
CA ALA A 83 -10.52 -3.09 -34.22
C ALA A 83 -10.62 -4.10 -33.05
N PHE A 84 -9.51 -4.37 -32.35
CA PHE A 84 -9.42 -5.34 -31.25
C PHE A 84 -9.35 -4.72 -29.86
N ASP A 85 -9.45 -3.39 -29.80
CA ASP A 85 -9.24 -2.60 -28.60
C ASP A 85 -7.91 -2.85 -27.86
N LEU A 86 -6.86 -3.20 -28.60
CA LEU A 86 -5.53 -3.46 -28.05
C LEU A 86 -4.67 -2.19 -28.06
N GLN A 87 -3.70 -2.10 -27.14
CA GLN A 87 -2.73 -1.01 -27.10
C GLN A 87 -1.30 -1.57 -27.24
N PRO A 88 -0.39 -0.90 -27.97
CA PRO A 88 1.03 -1.24 -27.94
C PRO A 88 1.63 -0.95 -26.54
N PRO A 89 2.57 -1.76 -26.04
CA PRO A 89 3.02 -3.06 -26.59
C PRO A 89 1.98 -4.15 -26.29
N CYS A 90 1.57 -4.90 -27.33
CA CYS A 90 0.71 -6.07 -27.20
C CYS A 90 1.43 -7.28 -27.80
N SER A 91 1.19 -8.45 -27.21
CA SER A 91 1.76 -9.70 -27.67
C SER A 91 0.90 -10.35 -28.76
N GLU A 92 1.46 -11.33 -29.46
CA GLU A 92 0.71 -12.12 -30.44
C GLU A 92 -0.47 -12.85 -29.78
N GLU A 93 -0.28 -13.32 -28.55
CA GLU A 93 -1.30 -14.00 -27.76
C GLU A 93 -2.50 -13.09 -27.47
N ASP A 94 -2.26 -11.81 -27.18
CA ASP A 94 -3.30 -10.82 -26.95
C ASP A 94 -4.16 -10.59 -28.20
N VAL A 95 -3.51 -10.48 -29.37
CA VAL A 95 -4.19 -10.35 -30.67
C VAL A 95 -5.05 -11.58 -30.97
N MET A 96 -4.52 -12.78 -30.73
CA MET A 96 -5.23 -14.04 -30.90
C MET A 96 -6.44 -14.16 -29.96
N ALA A 97 -6.29 -13.78 -28.69
CA ALA A 97 -7.36 -13.80 -27.71
C ALA A 97 -8.49 -12.83 -28.10
N ALA A 98 -8.15 -11.60 -28.48
CA ALA A 98 -9.11 -10.59 -28.91
C ALA A 98 -9.85 -11.02 -30.19
N TYR A 99 -9.14 -11.60 -31.16
CA TYR A 99 -9.75 -12.13 -32.38
C TYR A 99 -10.77 -13.23 -32.07
N ARG A 100 -10.42 -14.22 -31.25
CA ARG A 100 -11.34 -15.30 -30.84
C ARG A 100 -12.60 -14.76 -30.18
N GLN A 101 -12.49 -13.74 -29.34
CA GLN A 101 -13.66 -13.11 -28.71
C GLN A 101 -14.53 -12.39 -29.76
N ARG A 102 -13.91 -11.65 -30.68
CA ARG A 102 -14.63 -10.84 -31.66
C ARG A 102 -15.32 -11.70 -32.73
N VAL A 103 -14.66 -12.75 -33.20
CA VAL A 103 -15.24 -13.76 -34.11
C VAL A 103 -16.49 -14.41 -33.52
N LYS A 104 -16.49 -14.79 -32.23
CA LYS A 104 -17.66 -15.39 -31.59
C LYS A 104 -18.91 -14.52 -31.68
N SER A 105 -18.73 -13.19 -31.71
CA SER A 105 -19.82 -12.21 -31.80
C SER A 105 -20.21 -11.82 -33.23
N LEU A 106 -19.30 -11.92 -34.19
CA LEU A 106 -19.50 -11.45 -35.58
C LEU A 106 -19.64 -12.58 -36.61
N HIS A 107 -19.63 -13.85 -36.19
CA HIS A 107 -19.65 -14.98 -37.11
C HIS A 107 -20.94 -15.02 -37.97
N PRO A 108 -20.85 -15.14 -39.31
CA PRO A 108 -22.02 -15.13 -40.20
C PRO A 108 -23.02 -16.27 -39.91
N ASP A 109 -22.52 -17.45 -39.53
CA ASP A 109 -23.38 -18.60 -39.14
C ASP A 109 -24.30 -18.32 -37.93
N ARG A 110 -24.05 -17.23 -37.18
CA ARG A 110 -24.89 -16.78 -36.07
C ARG A 110 -25.75 -15.56 -36.42
N GLY A 111 -25.96 -15.31 -37.72
CA GLY A 111 -26.64 -14.11 -38.21
C GLY A 111 -25.73 -12.88 -38.29
N GLY A 112 -24.41 -13.08 -38.27
CA GLY A 112 -23.42 -12.02 -38.44
C GLY A 112 -23.29 -11.54 -39.89
N ASP A 113 -22.66 -10.38 -40.07
CA ASP A 113 -22.42 -9.77 -41.37
C ASP A 113 -21.08 -10.26 -41.95
N LEU A 114 -21.13 -10.93 -43.10
CA LEU A 114 -19.95 -11.46 -43.79
C LEU A 114 -18.94 -10.36 -44.12
N GLU A 115 -19.39 -9.17 -44.52
CA GLU A 115 -18.50 -8.07 -44.88
C GLU A 115 -17.73 -7.58 -43.64
N LYS A 116 -18.41 -7.48 -42.50
CA LYS A 116 -17.77 -7.13 -41.22
C LYS A 116 -16.79 -8.19 -40.75
N PHE A 117 -17.10 -9.47 -40.97
CA PHE A 117 -16.19 -10.57 -40.66
C PHE A 117 -14.90 -10.51 -41.51
N LEU A 118 -15.01 -10.30 -42.82
CA LEU A 118 -13.86 -10.16 -43.70
C LEU A 118 -12.98 -8.95 -43.35
N ARG A 119 -13.61 -7.80 -43.00
CA ARG A 119 -12.88 -6.62 -42.51
C ARG A 119 -12.13 -6.92 -41.20
N LEU A 120 -12.76 -7.64 -40.27
CA LEU A 120 -12.13 -8.07 -39.03
C LEU A 120 -10.91 -8.98 -39.29
N GLN A 121 -11.04 -9.94 -40.21
CA GLN A 121 -9.95 -10.84 -40.59
C GLN A 121 -8.76 -10.07 -41.18
N LYS A 122 -9.02 -9.09 -42.05
CA LYS A 122 -7.97 -8.21 -42.59
C LYS A 122 -7.24 -7.43 -41.50
N HIS A 123 -7.97 -6.90 -40.53
CA HIS A 123 -7.34 -6.20 -39.39
C HIS A 123 -6.53 -7.15 -38.51
N PHE A 124 -6.97 -8.39 -38.34
CA PHE A 124 -6.25 -9.41 -37.58
C PHE A 124 -4.88 -9.73 -38.22
N GLU A 125 -4.85 -9.95 -39.53
CA GLU A 125 -3.60 -10.20 -40.26
C GLU A 125 -2.63 -9.01 -40.16
N GLN A 126 -3.14 -7.78 -40.29
CA GLN A 126 -2.35 -6.56 -40.12
C GLN A 126 -1.80 -6.41 -38.70
N ALA A 127 -2.59 -6.74 -37.68
CA ALA A 127 -2.17 -6.68 -36.28
C ALA A 127 -1.06 -7.71 -35.98
N LEU A 128 -1.21 -8.96 -36.46
CA LEU A 128 -0.17 -9.99 -36.33
C LEU A 128 1.14 -9.57 -37.00
N HIS A 129 1.07 -9.02 -38.22
CA HIS A 129 2.26 -8.55 -38.91
C HIS A 129 2.97 -7.44 -38.12
N LEU A 130 2.21 -6.51 -37.54
CA LEU A 130 2.76 -5.41 -36.74
C LEU A 130 3.45 -5.90 -35.46
N VAL A 131 2.86 -6.86 -34.76
CA VAL A 131 3.42 -7.42 -33.51
C VAL A 131 4.65 -8.29 -33.78
N ARG A 132 4.65 -9.06 -34.87
CA ARG A 132 5.78 -9.92 -35.27
C ARG A 132 6.94 -9.16 -35.88
N SER A 133 6.67 -8.02 -36.53
CA SER A 133 7.68 -7.14 -37.10
C SER A 133 7.63 -5.76 -36.44
N PRO A 134 8.01 -5.65 -35.15
CA PRO A 134 8.18 -4.35 -34.53
C PRO A 134 9.27 -3.63 -35.30
N ARG A 135 8.93 -2.58 -36.05
CA ARG A 135 9.90 -1.76 -36.78
C ARG A 135 10.96 -1.31 -35.76
N ARG A 136 12.20 -1.74 -35.99
CA ARG A 136 13.40 -1.27 -35.26
C ARG A 136 13.73 0.15 -35.64
#